data_AF-A0A3E5BFT6-F1
#
_entry.id   AF-A0A3E5BFT6-F1
#
_cell.length_a   1.000
_cell.length_b   1.000
_cell.length_c   1.000
_cell.angle_alpha   90.00
_cell.angle_beta   90.00
_cell.angle_gamma   90.00
#
_symmetry.space_group_name_H-M   'P 1'
#
loop_
_entity.id
_entity.type
_entity.pdbx_description
1 polymer ?
#
loop_
_entity_poly.entity_id
_entity_poly.type
_entity_poly.pdbx_seq_one_letter_code
_entity_poly.pdbx_strand_id
1 'polypeptide(L)'
;MPNSSHQSYSETFKLEVLRDYYTSGMSTYVISKKWGIPSHSTLFKWIRKYPLHSESLSLPSELLAELEMKKEPKSREEVLEEEILRLQKALELEKLRSHAFKKLIELTETEEKISILKKGGAK
;
A
#
# COMPACT_ATOMS: atom_id res chain seq x y z
N MET A 1 27.87 19.34 -37.41
CA MET A 1 27.60 18.68 -36.11
C MET A 1 26.50 19.46 -35.44
N PRO A 2 25.28 18.92 -35.22
CA PRO A 2 24.23 19.72 -34.63
C PRO A 2 24.52 19.91 -33.14
N ASN A 3 24.40 21.17 -32.75
CA ASN A 3 24.74 21.73 -31.46
C ASN A 3 23.78 21.19 -30.40
N SER A 4 24.29 20.53 -29.37
CA SER A 4 23.45 19.93 -28.33
C SER A 4 22.93 21.05 -27.42
N SER A 5 21.77 21.62 -27.76
CA SER A 5 21.08 22.55 -26.86
C SER A 5 20.76 21.82 -25.57
N HIS A 6 21.25 22.34 -24.44
CA HIS A 6 20.86 21.84 -23.13
C HIS A 6 19.39 22.19 -22.90
N GLN A 7 18.48 21.30 -23.31
CA GLN A 7 17.07 21.39 -22.94
C GLN A 7 16.99 21.32 -21.41
N SER A 8 16.73 22.46 -20.78
CA SER A 8 16.47 22.52 -19.35
C SER A 8 15.04 22.09 -19.11
N TYR A 9 14.85 21.03 -18.33
CA TYR A 9 13.52 20.58 -17.90
C TYR A 9 13.16 21.26 -16.58
N SER A 10 11.93 21.77 -16.48
CA SER A 10 11.40 22.29 -15.22
C SER A 10 11.35 21.18 -14.17
N GLU A 11 11.41 21.57 -12.90
CA GLU A 11 11.38 20.62 -11.80
C GLU A 11 10.05 19.85 -11.74
N THR A 12 8.94 20.56 -11.95
CA THR A 12 7.60 19.98 -11.99
C THR A 12 7.47 18.90 -13.06
N PHE A 13 8.01 19.14 -14.25
CA PHE A 13 8.02 18.16 -15.33
C PHE A 13 8.80 16.90 -14.96
N LYS A 14 9.99 17.04 -14.35
CA LYS A 14 10.78 15.87 -13.90
C LYS A 14 10.01 15.04 -12.88
N LEU A 15 9.35 15.69 -11.93
CA LEU A 15 8.57 15.01 -10.88
C LEU A 15 7.35 14.29 -11.46
N GLU A 16 6.64 14.88 -12.43
CA GLU A 16 5.54 14.21 -13.12
C GLU A 16 5.99 12.96 -13.88
N VAL A 17 7.09 13.06 -14.63
CA VAL A 17 7.67 11.93 -15.36
C VAL A 17 8.09 10.82 -14.39
N LEU A 18 8.74 11.16 -13.28
CA LEU A 18 9.15 10.19 -12.27
C LEU A 18 7.94 9.53 -11.59
N ARG A 19 6.90 10.29 -11.27
CA ARG A 19 5.64 9.74 -10.73
C ARG A 19 5.06 8.71 -11.67
N ASP A 20 4.95 9.01 -12.96
CA ASP A 20 4.44 8.10 -13.98
C ASP A 20 5.33 6.85 -14.15
N TYR A 21 6.65 7.01 -14.06
CA TYR A 21 7.58 5.87 -14.06
C TYR A 21 7.32 4.90 -12.88
N TYR A 22 7.20 5.43 -11.66
CA TYR A 22 7.00 4.61 -10.47
C TYR A 22 5.59 4.01 -10.36
N THR A 23 4.55 4.67 -10.88
CA THR A 23 3.18 4.13 -10.86
C THR A 23 2.92 3.12 -11.98
N SER A 24 3.55 3.28 -13.14
CA SER A 24 3.29 2.41 -14.30
C SER A 24 4.10 1.11 -14.29
N GLY A 25 5.22 1.05 -13.58
CA GLY A 25 6.13 -0.10 -13.59
C GLY A 25 6.81 -0.36 -14.94
N MET A 26 6.75 0.61 -15.87
CA MET A 26 7.34 0.49 -17.21
C MET A 26 8.84 0.77 -17.21
N SER A 27 9.56 0.29 -18.24
CA SER A 27 10.99 0.56 -18.37
C SER A 27 11.27 2.06 -18.64
N THR A 28 12.46 2.50 -18.25
CA THR A 28 12.92 3.89 -18.49
C THR A 28 12.92 4.26 -19.98
N TYR A 29 13.13 3.29 -20.87
CA TYR A 29 13.03 3.50 -22.32
C TYR A 29 11.61 3.87 -22.75
N VAL A 30 10.61 3.12 -22.27
CA VAL A 30 9.20 3.32 -22.61
C VAL A 30 8.69 4.66 -22.08
N ILE A 31 9.05 5.01 -20.84
CA ILE A 31 8.70 6.32 -20.26
C ILE A 31 9.37 7.45 -21.02
N SER A 32 10.65 7.30 -21.40
CA SER A 32 11.35 8.35 -22.15
C SER A 32 10.69 8.60 -23.52
N LYS A 33 10.26 7.53 -24.21
CA LYS A 33 9.48 7.62 -25.44
C LYS A 33 8.12 8.31 -25.22
N LYS A 34 7.39 7.92 -24.17
CA LYS A 34 6.07 8.48 -23.83
C LYS A 34 6.13 9.98 -23.57
N TRP A 35 7.17 10.45 -22.88
CA TRP A 35 7.32 11.85 -22.47
C TRP A 35 8.22 12.68 -23.41
N GLY A 36 8.59 12.13 -24.58
CA GLY A 36 9.41 12.83 -25.57
C GLY A 36 10.83 13.17 -25.11
N ILE A 37 11.37 12.41 -24.17
CA ILE A 37 12.73 12.58 -23.65
C ILE A 37 13.70 11.95 -24.66
N PRO A 38 14.63 12.72 -25.26
CA PRO A 38 15.50 12.23 -26.33
C PRO A 38 16.40 11.05 -25.94
N SER A 39 16.75 10.95 -24.65
CA SER A 39 17.59 9.87 -24.14
C SER A 39 17.07 9.33 -22.81
N HIS A 40 16.94 8.01 -22.72
CA HIS A 40 16.61 7.32 -21.47
C HIS A 40 17.67 7.51 -20.38
N SER A 41 18.91 7.84 -20.75
CA SER A 41 19.96 8.20 -19.79
C SER A 41 19.63 9.48 -19.02
N THR A 42 18.84 10.39 -19.59
CA THR A 42 18.35 11.59 -18.91
C THR A 42 17.39 11.22 -17.78
N LEU A 43 16.44 10.31 -18.06
CA LEU A 43 15.53 9.81 -17.02
C LEU A 43 16.29 9.07 -15.92
N PHE A 44 17.31 8.28 -16.27
CA PHE A 44 18.16 7.60 -15.30
C PHE A 44 18.91 8.58 -14.37
N LYS A 45 19.37 9.72 -14.90
CA LYS A 45 19.94 10.81 -14.08
C LYS A 45 18.92 11.39 -13.12
N TRP A 46 17.66 11.53 -13.53
CA TRP A 46 16.60 12.02 -12.64
C TRP A 46 16.28 11.00 -11.56
N ILE A 47 16.15 9.72 -11.90
CA ILE A 47 15.93 8.64 -10.91
C ILE A 47 17.03 8.66 -9.84
N ARG A 48 18.29 8.86 -10.23
CA ARG A 48 19.42 9.00 -9.29
C ARG A 48 19.41 10.30 -8.48
N LYS A 49 18.85 11.38 -9.02
CA LYS A 49 18.77 12.70 -8.36
C LYS A 49 17.58 12.78 -7.40
N TYR A 50 16.50 12.09 -7.70
CA TYR A 50 15.30 11.96 -6.86
C TYR A 50 15.12 10.48 -6.47
N PRO A 51 16.07 9.92 -5.72
CA PRO A 51 15.90 8.60 -5.17
C PRO A 51 14.67 8.61 -4.27
N LEU A 52 13.71 7.73 -4.55
CA LEU A 52 12.76 7.29 -3.54
C LEU A 52 13.54 6.41 -2.57
N HIS A 53 14.35 7.03 -1.71
CA HIS A 53 15.10 6.31 -0.71
C HIS A 53 14.08 5.54 0.15
N SER A 54 14.14 4.21 0.12
CA SER A 54 13.46 3.37 1.10
C SER A 54 13.88 3.78 2.53
N GLU A 55 15.09 4.34 2.70
CA GLU A 55 15.56 4.92 3.95
C GLU A 55 14.75 6.15 4.39
N SER A 56 14.18 6.93 3.47
CA SER A 56 13.26 8.02 3.83
C SER A 56 11.87 7.52 4.24
N LEU A 57 11.55 6.25 3.94
CA LEU A 57 10.38 5.54 4.44
C LEU A 57 10.71 4.71 5.69
N SER A 58 11.99 4.63 6.07
CA SER A 58 12.40 4.04 7.33
C SER A 58 11.99 4.95 8.47
N LEU A 59 11.60 4.35 9.60
CA LEU A 59 11.41 5.10 10.82
C LEU A 59 12.73 5.82 11.20
N PRO A 60 12.64 7.03 11.76
CA PRO A 60 13.78 7.72 12.36
C PRO A 60 14.63 6.77 13.21
N SER A 61 15.95 6.92 13.13
CA SER A 61 16.90 6.05 13.85
C SER A 61 16.63 5.98 15.36
N GLU A 62 16.11 7.05 15.94
CA GLU A 62 15.74 7.11 17.36
C GLU A 62 14.51 6.25 17.68
N LEU A 63 13.49 6.26 16.81
CA LEU A 63 12.33 5.38 16.95
C LEU A 63 12.70 3.91 16.73
N LEU A 64 13.60 3.62 15.79
CA LEU A 64 14.13 2.26 15.61
C LEU A 64 14.89 1.78 16.85
N ALA A 65 15.74 2.63 17.43
CA ALA A 65 16.46 2.32 18.66
C ALA A 65 15.49 2.09 19.84
N GLU A 66 14.44 2.90 19.99
CA GLU A 66 13.43 2.70 21.03
C GLU A 66 12.66 1.37 20.87
N LEU A 67 12.33 0.99 19.62
CA LEU A 67 11.70 -0.29 19.30
C LEU A 67 12.64 -1.48 19.54
N GLU A 68 13.93 -1.30 19.27
CA GLU A 68 14.97 -2.30 19.54
C GLU A 68 15.25 -2.46 21.05
N MET A 69 15.18 -1.39 21.83
CA MET A 69 15.33 -1.45 23.29
C MET A 69 14.13 -2.09 23.98
N LYS A 70 12.93 -2.07 23.39
CA LYS A 70 11.75 -2.81 23.89
C LYS A 70 11.79 -4.31 23.61
N LYS A 71 12.90 -4.82 23.05
CA LYS A 71 13.11 -6.24 22.75
C LYS A 71 13.79 -6.99 23.89
N GLU A 72 13.62 -6.53 25.13
CA GLU A 72 13.79 -7.38 26.31
C GLU A 72 12.95 -8.67 26.12
N PRO A 73 13.44 -9.84 26.55
CA PRO A 73 12.66 -11.07 26.45
C PRO A 73 11.37 -10.89 27.25
N LYS A 74 10.23 -10.81 26.54
CA LYS A 74 8.91 -10.64 27.15
C LYS A 74 8.67 -11.73 28.19
N SER A 75 8.13 -11.35 29.34
CA SER A 75 7.71 -12.34 30.34
C SER A 75 6.60 -13.22 29.77
N ARG A 76 6.43 -14.42 30.32
CA ARG A 76 5.34 -15.32 29.93
C ARG A 76 3.98 -14.63 30.05
N GLU A 77 3.78 -13.82 31.10
CA GLU A 77 2.56 -13.06 31.35
C GLU A 77 2.29 -12.05 30.24
N GLU A 78 3.30 -11.30 29.82
CA GLU A 78 3.18 -10.28 28.77
C GLU A 78 2.84 -10.91 27.41
N VAL A 79 3.46 -12.04 27.07
CA VAL A 79 3.11 -12.81 25.87
C VAL A 79 1.66 -13.29 25.90
N LEU A 80 1.18 -13.74 27.06
CA LEU A 80 -0.21 -14.17 27.23
C LEU A 80 -1.19 -12.99 27.11
N GLU A 81 -0.85 -11.83 27.68
CA GLU A 81 -1.65 -10.61 27.57
C GLU A 81 -1.77 -10.13 26.11
N GLU A 82 -0.67 -10.17 25.35
CA GLU A 82 -0.68 -9.83 23.92
C GLU A 82 -1.57 -10.78 23.11
N GLU A 83 -1.50 -12.08 23.39
CA GLU A 83 -2.35 -13.06 22.70
C GLU A 83 -3.83 -12.90 23.09
N ILE A 84 -4.13 -12.61 24.36
CA ILE A 84 -5.50 -12.29 24.80
C ILE A 84 -6.02 -11.07 24.04
N LEU A 85 -5.24 -10.00 23.96
CA LEU A 85 -5.61 -8.78 23.24
C LEU A 85 -5.85 -9.07 21.76
N ARG A 86 -4.98 -9.89 21.15
CA ARG A 86 -5.11 -10.30 19.74
C ARG A 86 -6.37 -11.12 19.50
N LEU A 87 -6.65 -12.11 20.36
CA LEU A 87 -7.83 -12.96 20.28
C LEU A 87 -9.12 -12.17 20.48
N GLN A 88 -9.13 -11.21 21.41
CA GLN A 88 -10.26 -10.30 21.62
C GLN A 88 -10.56 -9.46 20.37
N LYS A 89 -9.53 -8.88 19.74
CA LYS A 89 -9.69 -8.13 18.48
C LYS A 89 -10.21 -9.00 17.34
N ALA A 90 -9.70 -10.23 17.22
CA ALA A 90 -10.17 -11.18 16.21
C ALA A 90 -11.65 -11.55 16.44
N LEU A 91 -12.04 -11.78 17.69
CA LEU A 91 -13.42 -12.07 18.05
C LEU A 91 -14.36 -10.90 17.76
N GLU A 92 -13.94 -9.67 18.08
CA GLU A 92 -14.71 -8.46 17.79
C GLU A 92 -14.94 -8.28 16.28
N LEU A 93 -13.88 -8.45 15.49
CA LEU A 93 -13.95 -8.38 14.03
C LEU A 93 -14.91 -9.43 13.46
N GLU A 94 -14.83 -10.67 13.94
CA GLU A 94 -15.69 -11.76 13.45
C GLU A 94 -17.16 -11.55 13.84
N LYS A 95 -17.43 -11.01 15.03
CA LYS A 95 -18.78 -10.60 15.45
C LYS A 95 -19.34 -9.51 14.55
N LEU A 96 -18.54 -8.47 14.26
CA LEU A 96 -18.93 -7.39 13.37
C LEU A 96 -19.23 -7.91 11.95
N ARG A 97 -18.35 -8.78 11.43
CA ARG A 97 -18.51 -9.44 10.14
C ARG A 97 -19.79 -10.26 10.07
N SER A 98 -20.04 -11.09 11.08
CA SER A 98 -21.25 -11.90 11.18
C SER A 98 -22.51 -11.03 11.22
N HIS A 99 -22.48 -9.94 11.99
CA HIS A 99 -23.59 -9.00 12.06
C HIS A 99 -23.85 -8.30 10.73
N ALA A 100 -22.79 -7.83 10.06
CA ALA A 100 -22.89 -7.20 8.75
C ALA A 100 -23.50 -8.15 7.70
N PHE A 101 -23.07 -9.41 7.66
CA PHE A 101 -23.65 -10.41 6.75
C PHE A 101 -25.11 -10.68 7.05
N LYS A 102 -25.48 -10.81 8.33
CA LYS A 102 -26.88 -10.96 8.72
C LYS A 102 -27.71 -9.77 8.24
N LYS A 103 -27.19 -8.55 8.41
CA LYS A 103 -27.90 -7.34 7.99
C LYS A 103 -28.02 -7.24 6.47
N LEU A 104 -26.98 -7.63 5.74
CA LEU A 104 -27.01 -7.71 4.28
C LEU A 104 -28.09 -8.69 3.82
N ILE A 105 -28.17 -9.87 4.45
CA ILE A 105 -29.19 -10.87 4.14
C ILE A 105 -30.59 -10.27 4.33
N GLU A 106 -30.86 -9.68 5.49
CA GLU A 106 -32.14 -9.03 5.79
C GLU A 106 -32.52 -7.98 4.72
N LEU A 107 -31.58 -7.11 4.36
CA LEU A 107 -31.81 -6.07 3.34
C LEU A 107 -32.16 -6.69 1.99
N THR A 108 -31.37 -7.67 1.53
CA THR A 108 -31.61 -8.33 0.23
C THR A 108 -32.95 -9.05 0.18
N GLU A 109 -33.37 -9.73 1.26
CA GLU A 109 -34.69 -10.39 1.31
C GLU A 109 -35.83 -9.36 1.28
N THR A 110 -35.66 -8.20 1.93
CA THR A 110 -36.67 -7.13 1.91
C THR A 110 -36.79 -6.43 0.56
N GLU A 111 -35.68 -6.19 -0.13
CA GLU A 111 -35.64 -5.48 -1.41
C GLU A 111 -36.11 -6.39 -2.56
N GLU A 112 -35.62 -7.63 -2.61
CA GLU A 112 -35.91 -8.55 -3.72
C GLU A 112 -37.17 -9.41 -3.50
N LYS A 113 -37.74 -9.41 -2.28
CA LYS A 113 -38.89 -10.26 -1.89
C LYS A 113 -38.67 -11.75 -2.18
N ILE A 114 -37.41 -12.18 -2.23
CA ILE A 114 -36.98 -13.56 -2.44
C ILE A 114 -36.19 -13.98 -1.21
N SER A 115 -36.39 -15.20 -0.72
CA SER A 115 -35.58 -15.73 0.38
C SER A 115 -34.29 -16.31 -0.17
N ILE A 116 -33.16 -15.76 0.29
CA ILE A 116 -31.81 -16.16 -0.15
C ILE A 116 -31.21 -17.27 0.73
N LEU A 117 -31.81 -17.54 1.90
CA LEU A 117 -31.43 -18.67 2.74
C LEU A 117 -32.06 -19.96 2.23
N LYS A 118 -31.25 -21.03 2.13
CA LYS A 118 -31.75 -22.37 1.79
C LYS A 118 -32.71 -22.86 2.88
N LYS A 119 -34.00 -23.00 2.58
CA LYS A 119 -34.95 -23.71 3.45
C LYS A 119 -34.47 -25.15 3.61
N GLY A 120 -34.19 -25.57 4.85
CA GLY A 120 -33.81 -26.94 5.15
C GLY A 120 -34.83 -27.92 4.56
N GLY A 121 -34.33 -28.86 3.73
CA GLY A 121 -35.16 -29.88 3.11
C GLY A 121 -35.90 -30.72 4.15
N ALA A 122 -37.09 -31.19 3.77
CA ALA A 122 -37.99 -32.00 4.59
C ALA A 122 -37.31 -33.23 5.22
N LYS A 123 -37.86 -33.65 6.36
CA LYS A 123 -37.47 -34.85 7.13
C LYS A 123 -37.44 -36.11 6.28
#